data_AF-A0A4Q2AI15-F1
#
_entry.id   AF-A0A4Q2AI15-F1
#
_cell.length_a   1.000
_cell.length_b   1.000
_cell.length_c   1.000
_cell.angle_alpha   90.00
_cell.angle_beta   90.00
_cell.angle_gamma   90.00
#
_symmetry.space_group_name_H-M   'P 1'
#
loop_
_entity.id
_entity.type
_entity.pdbx_description
1 polymer ?
#
loop_
_entity_poly.entity_id
_entity_poly.type
_entity_poly.pdbx_seq_one_letter_code
_entity_poly.pdbx_strand_id
1 'polypeptide(L)'
;MWFFFLLYVLPAAYAASKVGPHYGFLAGFATLAVVLATQTALLTWGAAWVKRRRAAAAPPAAIVPVDIPEAEPDDEPDVRLRYGEHARFKQLVLVADDTRLDVTRRFYDELKRGVESFVDVDAGRDGSGAAMVSAAELAPAEDTLTVFVSNDGAWSGFRVGDDGFRFRRGAITRLQLTLVMPLRWVGGYMVTLWFDVPNRERAAEYVSHSTLFDLDLEHSDRRSRALTHACREIASVLDVAFDVSEASDA
;
A
#
# COMPACT_ATOMS: atom_id res chain seq x y z
N MET A 1 -13.94 -5.77 13.45
CA MET A 1 -12.91 -6.27 14.39
C MET A 1 -12.19 -7.54 13.90
N TRP A 2 -12.20 -7.82 12.59
CA TRP A 2 -11.46 -8.91 11.93
C TRP A 2 -10.20 -8.39 11.19
N PHE A 3 -10.18 -7.08 10.90
CA PHE A 3 -9.19 -6.37 10.10
C PHE A 3 -7.79 -6.26 10.69
N PHE A 4 -7.63 -6.24 12.02
CA PHE A 4 -6.30 -6.13 12.63
C PHE A 4 -5.47 -7.42 12.52
N PHE A 5 -6.11 -8.59 12.32
CA PHE A 5 -5.41 -9.87 12.27
C PHE A 5 -4.80 -10.19 10.91
N LEU A 6 -5.36 -9.65 9.81
CA LEU A 6 -4.79 -9.82 8.46
C LEU A 6 -3.46 -9.07 8.29
N LEU A 7 -3.31 -7.93 8.97
CA LEU A 7 -2.14 -7.04 8.87
C LEU A 7 -0.85 -7.65 9.47
N TYR A 8 -0.97 -8.54 10.46
CA TYR A 8 0.18 -9.20 11.08
C TYR A 8 0.48 -10.59 10.50
N VAL A 9 -0.53 -11.32 10.02
CA VAL A 9 -0.36 -12.70 9.55
C VAL A 9 0.24 -12.76 8.14
N LEU A 10 -0.04 -11.77 7.29
CA LEU A 10 0.42 -11.76 5.90
C LEU A 10 1.93 -11.48 5.72
N PRO A 11 2.54 -10.49 6.41
CA PRO A 11 4.00 -10.30 6.35
C PRO A 11 4.76 -11.52 6.88
N ALA A 12 4.29 -12.12 7.97
CA ALA A 12 4.87 -13.34 8.52
C ALA A 12 4.71 -14.55 7.59
N ALA A 13 3.58 -14.69 6.90
CA ALA A 13 3.36 -15.73 5.89
C ALA A 13 4.20 -15.52 4.63
N TYR A 14 4.38 -14.27 4.19
CA TYR A 14 5.30 -13.92 3.11
C TYR A 14 6.75 -14.29 3.50
N ALA A 15 7.20 -13.89 4.68
CA ALA A 15 8.51 -14.25 5.23
C ALA A 15 8.70 -15.78 5.33
N ALA A 16 7.66 -16.52 5.74
CA ALA A 16 7.68 -17.98 5.80
C ALA A 16 7.72 -18.65 4.42
N SER A 17 7.08 -18.08 3.40
CA SER A 17 7.02 -18.64 2.05
C SER A 17 8.36 -18.59 1.29
N LYS A 18 9.23 -17.64 1.65
CA LYS A 18 10.57 -17.49 1.07
C LYS A 18 11.60 -18.47 1.67
N VAL A 19 11.28 -19.20 2.75
CA VAL A 19 12.22 -20.05 3.52
C VAL A 19 11.82 -21.53 3.51
N GLY A 20 11.38 -22.09 2.38
CA GLY A 20 10.75 -23.44 2.28
C GLY A 20 11.44 -24.62 3.02
N PRO A 21 10.73 -25.74 3.27
CA PRO A 21 10.45 -26.73 2.20
C PRO A 21 9.05 -27.40 2.23
N HIS A 22 8.81 -28.25 1.22
CA HIS A 22 7.57 -28.91 0.71
C HIS A 22 6.56 -29.59 1.67
N TYR A 23 6.60 -29.36 2.98
CA TYR A 23 5.59 -29.85 3.94
C TYR A 23 4.87 -28.72 4.73
N GLY A 24 5.16 -27.45 4.43
CA GLY A 24 4.63 -26.29 5.17
C GLY A 24 3.12 -26.01 5.03
N PHE A 25 2.45 -26.57 4.02
CA PHE A 25 1.03 -26.28 3.75
C PHE A 25 0.07 -26.90 4.80
N LEU A 26 0.40 -28.07 5.36
CA LEU A 26 -0.41 -28.73 6.37
C LEU A 26 -0.11 -28.25 7.80
N ALA A 27 1.13 -27.84 8.07
CA ALA A 27 1.51 -27.22 9.34
C ALA A 27 0.83 -25.85 9.55
N GLY A 28 0.60 -25.09 8.46
CA GLY A 28 -0.10 -23.81 8.49
C GLY A 28 -1.55 -23.90 8.95
N PHE A 29 -2.25 -25.01 8.70
CA PHE A 29 -3.62 -25.21 9.18
C PHE A 29 -3.69 -25.59 10.67
N ALA A 30 -2.70 -26.35 11.16
CA ALA A 30 -2.65 -26.73 12.58
C ALA A 30 -2.30 -25.55 13.49
N THR A 31 -1.42 -24.65 13.04
CA THR A 31 -1.11 -23.40 13.77
C THR A 31 -2.28 -22.43 13.77
N LEU A 32 -3.03 -22.31 12.66
CA LEU A 32 -4.26 -21.50 12.61
C LEU A 32 -5.27 -21.92 13.69
N ALA A 33 -5.49 -23.23 13.88
CA ALA A 33 -6.44 -23.74 14.87
C ALA A 33 -5.99 -23.48 16.33
N VAL A 34 -4.69 -23.61 16.63
CA VAL A 34 -4.14 -23.38 17.98
C VAL A 34 -4.12 -21.89 18.32
N VAL A 35 -3.83 -21.02 17.35
CA VAL A 35 -3.87 -19.56 17.52
C VAL A 35 -5.32 -19.09 17.79
N LEU A 36 -6.29 -19.62 17.04
CA LEU A 36 -7.72 -19.33 17.26
C LEU A 36 -8.19 -19.75 18.67
N ALA A 37 -7.79 -20.93 19.14
CA ALA A 37 -8.18 -21.43 20.47
C ALA A 37 -7.55 -20.61 21.61
N THR A 38 -6.28 -20.22 21.46
CA THR A 38 -5.55 -19.46 22.49
C THR A 38 -6.03 -18.01 22.60
N GLN A 39 -6.41 -17.39 21.47
CA GLN A 39 -6.94 -16.02 21.44
C GLN A 39 -8.33 -15.91 22.07
N THR A 40 -9.16 -16.95 21.94
CA THR A 40 -10.50 -16.97 22.56
C THR A 40 -10.41 -16.98 24.10
N ALA A 41 -9.39 -17.64 24.66
CA ALA A 41 -9.12 -17.64 26.10
C ALA A 41 -8.56 -16.30 26.61
N LEU A 42 -7.71 -15.63 25.81
CA LEU A 42 -7.16 -14.32 26.18
C LEU A 42 -8.20 -13.19 26.10
N LEU A 43 -9.13 -13.23 25.14
CA LEU A 43 -10.22 -12.26 25.02
C LEU A 43 -11.21 -12.36 26.19
N THR A 44 -11.52 -13.58 26.64
CA THR A 44 -12.39 -13.79 27.82
C THR A 44 -11.72 -13.33 29.11
N TRP A 45 -10.40 -13.53 29.23
CA TRP A 45 -9.62 -13.04 30.37
C TRP A 45 -9.49 -11.51 30.37
N GLY A 46 -9.23 -10.89 29.22
CA GLY A 46 -9.11 -9.43 29.06
C GLY A 46 -10.42 -8.69 29.33
N ALA A 47 -11.55 -9.21 28.85
CA ALA A 47 -12.88 -8.64 29.13
C ALA A 47 -13.22 -8.69 30.64
N ALA A 48 -12.85 -9.76 31.33
CA ALA A 48 -13.02 -9.90 32.77
C ALA A 48 -12.11 -8.95 33.59
N TRP A 49 -10.98 -8.54 33.04
CA TRP A 49 -10.03 -7.62 33.67
C TRP A 49 -10.45 -6.15 33.47
N VAL A 50 -10.92 -5.77 32.28
CA VAL A 50 -11.44 -4.42 32.00
C VAL A 50 -12.70 -4.12 32.83
N LYS A 51 -13.59 -5.12 33.01
CA LYS A 51 -14.77 -5.01 33.87
C LYS A 51 -14.39 -4.81 35.35
N ARG A 52 -13.29 -5.41 35.80
CA ARG A 52 -12.74 -5.21 37.15
C ARG A 52 -12.08 -3.84 37.34
N ARG A 53 -11.38 -3.31 36.32
CA ARG A 53 -10.77 -1.97 36.37
C ARG A 53 -11.80 -0.82 36.36
N ARG A 54 -12.90 -0.94 35.60
CA ARG A 54 -13.95 0.10 35.59
C ARG A 54 -14.71 0.22 36.90
N ALA A 55 -14.74 -0.83 37.73
CA ALA A 55 -15.34 -0.79 39.06
C ALA A 55 -14.44 -0.15 40.14
N ALA A 56 -13.16 0.15 39.83
CA ALA A 56 -12.16 0.52 40.83
C ALA A 56 -11.49 1.90 40.59
N ALA A 57 -12.02 2.75 39.70
CA ALA A 57 -11.37 4.02 39.37
C ALA A 57 -11.85 5.20 40.25
N ALA A 58 -11.05 5.57 41.25
CA ALA A 58 -10.85 6.95 41.69
C ALA A 58 -9.46 7.41 41.18
N PRO A 59 -9.27 8.68 40.74
CA PRO A 59 -8.01 9.10 40.12
C PRO A 59 -6.97 9.52 41.18
N PRO A 60 -5.66 9.34 40.92
CA PRO A 60 -4.91 10.53 40.49
C PRO A 60 -3.67 10.32 39.59
N ALA A 61 -3.23 11.49 39.11
CA ALA A 61 -1.89 11.95 38.71
C ALA A 61 -1.29 11.50 37.37
N ALA A 62 -1.06 12.52 36.55
CA ALA A 62 -0.43 12.48 35.24
C ALA A 62 1.05 12.07 35.32
N ILE A 63 1.46 11.26 34.35
CA ILE A 63 2.85 11.05 33.98
C ILE A 63 2.96 11.47 32.52
N VAL A 64 3.79 12.47 32.26
CA VAL A 64 4.11 12.99 30.92
C VAL A 64 5.22 12.09 30.34
N PRO A 65 5.07 11.48 29.14
CA PRO A 65 6.18 10.82 28.47
C PRO A 65 6.90 11.78 27.51
N VAL A 66 8.17 11.98 27.83
CA VAL A 66 9.37 12.22 27.00
C VAL A 66 9.15 12.53 25.51
N ASP A 67 9.60 13.71 25.10
CA ASP A 67 9.83 14.11 23.71
C ASP A 67 10.74 13.10 22.99
N ILE A 68 10.15 12.34 22.07
CA ILE A 68 10.88 11.67 21.00
C ILE A 68 11.17 12.76 19.97
N PRO A 69 12.41 12.96 19.50
CA PRO A 69 12.68 13.91 18.43
C PRO A 69 11.83 13.52 17.22
N GLU A 70 10.94 14.43 16.79
CA GLU A 70 10.27 14.34 15.50
C GLU A 70 11.36 14.15 14.44
N ALA A 71 11.24 13.11 13.63
CA ALA A 71 12.09 12.95 12.46
C ALA A 71 12.00 14.25 11.65
N GLU A 72 13.16 14.84 11.32
CA GLU A 72 13.20 16.07 10.52
C GLU A 72 12.33 15.91 9.27
N PRO A 73 11.57 16.95 8.87
CA PRO A 73 10.81 16.90 7.64
C PRO A 73 11.76 16.56 6.49
N ASP A 74 11.42 15.52 5.75
CA ASP A 74 12.14 15.06 4.57
C ASP A 74 12.06 16.19 3.53
N ASP A 75 13.04 17.11 3.53
CA ASP A 75 13.16 18.27 2.64
C ASP A 75 13.51 17.86 1.19
N GLU A 76 12.98 16.73 0.72
CA GLU A 76 13.04 16.38 -0.70
C GLU A 76 11.97 17.22 -1.42
N PRO A 77 12.33 18.00 -2.46
CA PRO A 77 11.38 18.91 -3.09
C PRO A 77 10.23 18.13 -3.74
N ASP A 78 9.00 18.49 -3.38
CA ASP A 78 7.77 17.92 -3.94
C ASP A 78 7.89 17.78 -5.47
N VAL A 79 7.52 16.61 -5.98
CA VAL A 79 7.51 16.39 -7.43
C VAL A 79 6.50 17.34 -8.05
N ARG A 80 6.97 18.15 -9.01
CA ARG A 80 6.15 19.19 -9.63
C ARG A 80 4.91 18.58 -10.31
N LEU A 81 3.73 19.02 -9.88
CA LEU A 81 2.48 18.73 -10.57
C LEU A 81 2.45 19.46 -11.92
N ARG A 82 2.18 18.71 -12.99
CA ARG A 82 2.09 19.20 -14.36
C ARG A 82 0.65 19.13 -14.84
N TYR A 83 0.27 20.04 -15.72
CA TYR A 83 -1.06 20.11 -16.31
C TYR A 83 -0.93 19.83 -17.81
N GLY A 84 -1.47 18.69 -18.24
CA GLY A 84 -1.63 18.34 -19.65
C GLY A 84 -3.03 18.69 -20.15
N GLU A 85 -3.27 18.40 -21.41
CA GLU A 85 -4.53 18.67 -22.10
C GLU A 85 -5.73 17.98 -21.43
N HIS A 86 -5.58 16.69 -21.09
CA HIS A 86 -6.69 15.87 -20.56
C HIS A 86 -6.57 15.55 -19.07
N ALA A 87 -5.38 15.71 -18.48
CA ALA A 87 -5.12 15.35 -17.09
C ALA A 87 -4.03 16.21 -16.44
N ARG A 88 -4.10 16.30 -15.11
CA ARG A 88 -2.98 16.73 -14.27
C ARG A 88 -2.21 15.50 -13.82
N PHE A 89 -0.88 15.59 -13.78
CA PHE A 89 -0.03 14.42 -13.56
C PHE A 89 1.30 14.75 -12.89
N LYS A 90 1.91 13.74 -12.27
CA LYS A 90 3.30 13.76 -11.79
C LYS A 90 4.05 12.59 -12.44
N GLN A 91 5.34 12.81 -12.77
CA GLN A 91 6.26 11.76 -13.21
C GLN A 91 7.19 11.43 -12.05
N LEU A 92 7.18 10.17 -11.63
CA LEU A 92 7.82 9.71 -10.41
C LEU A 92 8.95 8.74 -10.75
N VAL A 93 10.07 8.94 -10.07
CA VAL A 93 11.17 7.97 -10.00
C VAL A 93 10.98 7.17 -8.72
N LEU A 94 10.68 5.88 -8.84
CA LEU A 94 10.39 5.05 -7.65
C LEU A 94 11.66 4.71 -6.85
N VAL A 95 12.76 4.46 -7.56
CA VAL A 95 14.09 4.21 -6.99
C VAL A 95 15.17 4.87 -7.84
N ALA A 96 16.28 5.28 -7.22
CA ALA A 96 17.33 6.05 -7.90
C ALA A 96 18.52 5.20 -8.41
N ASP A 97 18.46 3.87 -8.28
CA ASP A 97 19.53 2.96 -8.68
C ASP A 97 19.32 2.38 -10.09
N ASP A 98 20.18 1.45 -10.50
CA ASP A 98 20.19 0.79 -11.80
C ASP A 98 18.98 -0.13 -12.02
N THR A 99 18.25 -0.50 -10.97
CA THR A 99 17.05 -1.35 -11.05
C THR A 99 15.78 -0.58 -11.39
N ARG A 100 15.88 0.76 -11.54
CA ARG A 100 14.72 1.65 -11.66
C ARG A 100 13.71 1.25 -12.74
N LEU A 101 14.17 0.86 -13.93
CA LEU A 101 13.27 0.48 -15.01
C LEU A 101 12.43 -0.75 -14.65
N ASP A 102 13.08 -1.80 -14.13
CA ASP A 102 12.44 -3.05 -13.73
C ASP A 102 11.45 -2.83 -12.58
N VAL A 103 11.84 -1.99 -11.61
CA VAL A 103 11.00 -1.63 -10.46
C VAL A 103 9.78 -0.84 -10.90
N THR A 104 9.96 0.18 -11.73
CA THR A 104 8.86 0.99 -12.27
C THR A 104 7.89 0.12 -13.05
N ARG A 105 8.41 -0.79 -13.89
CA ARG A 105 7.57 -1.68 -14.69
C ARG A 105 6.79 -2.67 -13.83
N ARG A 106 7.46 -3.32 -12.89
CA ARG A 106 6.83 -4.27 -11.96
C ARG A 106 5.76 -3.58 -11.11
N PHE A 107 6.08 -2.41 -10.56
CA PHE A 107 5.11 -1.63 -9.78
C PHE A 107 3.87 -1.32 -10.61
N TYR A 108 4.03 -0.88 -11.86
CA TYR A 108 2.91 -0.62 -12.76
C TYR A 108 2.08 -1.86 -13.07
N ASP A 109 2.73 -2.97 -13.44
CA ASP A 109 2.03 -4.20 -13.82
C ASP A 109 1.27 -4.82 -12.64
N GLU A 110 1.86 -4.83 -11.43
CA GLU A 110 1.18 -5.30 -10.21
C GLU A 110 0.07 -4.35 -9.76
N LEU A 111 0.27 -3.03 -9.88
CA LEU A 111 -0.78 -2.05 -9.57
C LEU A 111 -1.97 -2.21 -10.50
N LYS A 112 -1.73 -2.35 -11.81
CA LYS A 112 -2.78 -2.63 -12.80
C LYS A 112 -3.56 -3.89 -12.43
N ARG A 113 -2.87 -5.01 -12.21
CA ARG A 113 -3.47 -6.28 -11.84
C ARG A 113 -4.27 -6.19 -10.54
N GLY A 114 -3.75 -5.49 -9.54
CA GLY A 114 -4.40 -5.27 -8.26
C GLY A 114 -5.68 -4.45 -8.38
N VAL A 115 -5.68 -3.39 -9.18
CA VAL A 115 -6.86 -2.57 -9.44
C VAL A 115 -7.91 -3.34 -10.25
N GLU A 116 -7.50 -4.03 -11.32
CA GLU A 116 -8.38 -4.85 -12.18
C GLU A 116 -9.11 -5.97 -11.41
N SER A 117 -8.57 -6.39 -10.27
CA SER A 117 -9.20 -7.42 -9.43
C SER A 117 -10.50 -6.94 -8.76
N PHE A 118 -10.69 -5.63 -8.60
CA PHE A 118 -11.81 -5.05 -7.86
C PHE A 118 -12.56 -3.95 -8.62
N VAL A 119 -11.91 -3.33 -9.61
CA VAL A 119 -12.40 -2.13 -10.31
C VAL A 119 -12.27 -2.35 -11.82
N ASP A 120 -13.27 -1.90 -12.58
CA ASP A 120 -13.17 -1.89 -14.03
C ASP A 120 -12.09 -0.91 -14.49
N VAL A 121 -11.19 -1.41 -15.34
CA VAL A 121 -10.06 -0.64 -15.88
C VAL A 121 -10.20 -0.52 -17.39
N ASP A 122 -9.97 0.70 -17.88
CA ASP A 122 -9.79 0.98 -19.30
C ASP A 122 -8.28 1.12 -19.55
N ALA A 123 -7.70 0.19 -20.31
CA ALA A 123 -6.28 0.14 -20.61
C ALA A 123 -6.02 0.39 -22.11
N GLY A 124 -4.93 1.08 -22.41
CA GLY A 124 -4.57 1.40 -23.77
C GLY A 124 -3.14 1.88 -23.89
N ARG A 125 -2.73 2.13 -25.14
CA ARG A 125 -1.41 2.69 -25.44
C ARG A 125 -1.46 4.20 -25.63
N ASP A 126 -0.31 4.82 -25.86
CA ASP A 126 -0.25 6.23 -26.29
C ASP A 126 -1.24 6.55 -27.40
N GLY A 127 -1.87 7.73 -27.31
CA GLY A 127 -2.93 8.16 -28.22
C GLY A 127 -4.31 7.54 -27.96
N SER A 128 -4.44 6.58 -27.05
CA SER A 128 -5.75 6.11 -26.58
C SER A 128 -6.35 7.05 -25.53
N GLY A 129 -7.68 7.03 -25.41
CA GLY A 129 -8.38 7.76 -24.35
C GLY A 129 -8.01 7.28 -22.94
N ALA A 130 -7.46 6.06 -22.79
CA ALA A 130 -7.02 5.53 -21.50
C ALA A 130 -5.71 6.15 -21.00
N ALA A 131 -4.84 6.58 -21.91
CA ALA A 131 -3.51 7.09 -21.56
C ALA A 131 -3.58 8.44 -20.82
N MET A 132 -4.55 9.30 -21.18
CA MET A 132 -4.84 10.64 -20.62
C MET A 132 -3.69 11.67 -20.66
N VAL A 133 -2.44 11.23 -20.77
CA VAL A 133 -1.23 12.04 -20.91
C VAL A 133 -0.48 11.49 -22.12
N SER A 134 -0.21 12.35 -23.09
CA SER A 134 0.47 11.97 -24.33
C SER A 134 1.97 11.87 -24.14
N ALA A 135 2.65 11.06 -24.95
CA ALA A 135 4.12 10.96 -24.92
C ALA A 135 4.82 12.32 -25.13
N ALA A 136 4.23 13.22 -25.93
CA ALA A 136 4.74 14.58 -26.15
C ALA A 136 4.70 15.48 -24.91
N GLU A 137 3.83 15.19 -23.94
CA GLU A 137 3.74 15.94 -22.69
C GLU A 137 4.71 15.39 -21.63
N LEU A 138 5.23 14.17 -21.80
CA LEU A 138 6.12 13.55 -20.82
C LEU A 138 7.56 14.07 -20.96
N ALA A 139 8.25 14.21 -19.82
CA ALA A 139 9.70 14.34 -19.85
C ALA A 139 10.31 13.02 -20.36
N PRO A 140 11.39 13.07 -21.16
CA PRO A 140 11.99 11.87 -21.75
C PRO A 140 12.64 11.01 -20.66
N ALA A 141 11.92 9.97 -20.22
CA ALA A 141 12.35 9.04 -19.17
C ALA A 141 11.44 7.78 -19.17
N GLU A 142 11.90 6.69 -19.80
CA GLU A 142 11.17 5.40 -19.86
C GLU A 142 11.04 4.70 -18.50
N ASP A 143 11.87 5.11 -17.55
CA ASP A 143 12.02 4.57 -16.20
C ASP A 143 11.13 5.30 -15.16
N THR A 144 10.20 6.15 -15.61
CA THR A 144 9.30 6.92 -14.75
C THR A 144 7.88 6.38 -14.72
N LEU A 145 7.29 6.35 -13.52
CA LEU A 145 5.86 6.11 -13.34
C LEU A 145 5.12 7.44 -13.42
N THR A 146 4.19 7.55 -14.36
CA THR A 146 3.27 8.69 -14.42
C THR A 146 1.99 8.33 -13.68
N VAL A 147 1.60 9.14 -12.69
CA VAL A 147 0.29 9.09 -12.04
C VAL A 147 -0.51 10.31 -12.46
N PHE A 148 -1.79 10.13 -12.79
CA PHE A 148 -2.63 11.20 -13.30
C PHE A 148 -4.06 11.17 -12.75
N VAL A 149 -4.69 12.34 -12.80
CA VAL A 149 -6.13 12.53 -12.63
C VAL A 149 -6.64 13.38 -13.77
N SER A 150 -7.73 12.95 -14.39
CA SER A 150 -8.37 13.68 -15.48
C SER A 150 -8.80 15.08 -15.05
N ASN A 151 -8.78 16.02 -15.99
CA ASN A 151 -9.15 17.41 -15.72
C ASN A 151 -10.65 17.54 -15.36
N ASP A 152 -11.50 16.67 -15.91
CA ASP A 152 -12.92 16.55 -15.54
C ASP A 152 -13.15 15.84 -14.19
N GLY A 153 -12.09 15.30 -13.58
CA GLY A 153 -12.12 14.60 -12.30
C GLY A 153 -12.79 13.22 -12.33
N ALA A 154 -13.19 12.70 -13.49
CA ALA A 154 -13.89 11.42 -13.62
C ALA A 154 -12.95 10.19 -13.50
N TRP A 155 -11.67 10.36 -13.83
CA TRP A 155 -10.72 9.26 -13.99
C TRP A 155 -9.42 9.53 -13.23
N SER A 156 -8.85 8.45 -12.72
CA SER A 156 -7.49 8.38 -12.19
C SER A 156 -6.76 7.24 -12.89
N GLY A 157 -5.44 7.30 -12.95
CA GLY A 157 -4.71 6.25 -13.65
C GLY A 157 -3.21 6.40 -13.59
N PHE A 158 -2.57 5.44 -14.26
CA PHE A 158 -1.12 5.31 -14.30
C PHE A 158 -0.66 5.07 -15.72
N ARG A 159 0.58 5.46 -16.00
CA ARG A 159 1.25 5.22 -17.26
C ARG A 159 2.75 4.95 -17.05
N VAL A 160 3.28 3.99 -17.80
CA VAL A 160 4.73 3.71 -17.93
C VAL A 160 5.05 3.50 -19.40
N GLY A 161 5.99 4.29 -19.93
CA GLY A 161 6.33 4.26 -21.36
C GLY A 161 5.09 4.50 -22.21
N ASP A 162 4.77 3.55 -23.09
CA ASP A 162 3.60 3.59 -23.96
C ASP A 162 2.32 3.03 -23.34
N ASP A 163 2.42 2.28 -22.25
CA ASP A 163 1.26 1.62 -21.63
C ASP A 163 0.62 2.52 -20.59
N GLY A 164 -0.69 2.70 -20.67
CA GLY A 164 -1.48 3.41 -19.68
C GLY A 164 -2.78 2.71 -19.36
N PHE A 165 -3.30 2.95 -18.16
CA PHE A 165 -4.65 2.56 -17.80
C PHE A 165 -5.29 3.57 -16.87
N ARG A 166 -6.62 3.62 -16.91
CA ARG A 166 -7.44 4.47 -16.07
C ARG A 166 -8.59 3.70 -15.43
N PHE A 167 -9.03 4.18 -14.29
CA PHE A 167 -10.14 3.67 -13.52
C PHE A 167 -10.93 4.85 -12.93
N ARG A 168 -12.15 4.57 -12.44
CA ARG A 168 -12.99 5.61 -11.86
C ARG A 168 -12.31 6.23 -10.64
N ARG A 169 -12.24 7.57 -10.63
CA ARG A 169 -11.69 8.30 -9.49
C ARG A 169 -12.43 7.93 -8.21
N GLY A 170 -11.68 7.78 -7.11
CA GLY A 170 -12.22 7.40 -5.81
C GLY A 170 -12.39 5.89 -5.60
N ALA A 171 -12.03 5.04 -6.58
CA ALA A 171 -12.09 3.60 -6.40
C ALA A 171 -11.01 3.08 -5.43
N ILE A 172 -9.82 3.68 -5.46
CA ILE A 172 -8.78 3.48 -4.43
C ILE A 172 -9.07 4.47 -3.29
N THR A 173 -9.09 4.00 -2.06
CA THR A 173 -9.39 4.82 -0.87
C THR A 173 -8.19 5.01 0.05
N ARG A 174 -7.21 4.09 -0.02
CA ARG A 174 -5.97 4.15 0.77
C ARG A 174 -4.83 3.45 0.05
N LEU A 175 -3.62 3.98 0.27
CA LEU A 175 -2.35 3.38 -0.13
C LEU A 175 -1.48 3.18 1.14
N GLN A 176 -0.81 2.04 1.25
CA GLN A 176 0.18 1.81 2.30
C GLN A 176 1.45 1.23 1.71
N LEU A 177 2.60 1.75 2.16
CA LEU A 177 3.90 1.14 1.95
C LEU A 177 4.31 0.40 3.24
N THR A 178 4.57 -0.89 3.14
CA THR A 178 5.09 -1.70 4.24
C THR A 178 6.57 -1.99 4.03
N LEU A 179 7.40 -1.54 4.97
CA LEU A 179 8.82 -1.88 5.06
C LEU A 179 8.93 -3.22 5.81
N VAL A 180 9.28 -4.29 5.10
CA VAL A 180 9.44 -5.62 5.68
C VAL A 180 10.89 -5.76 6.14
N MET A 181 11.11 -5.81 7.44
CA MET A 181 12.43 -5.88 8.08
C MET A 181 12.54 -7.11 9.00
N PRO A 182 12.76 -8.30 8.42
CA PRO A 182 12.87 -9.55 9.14
C PRO A 182 14.30 -9.78 9.66
N LEU A 183 14.45 -10.59 10.71
CA LEU A 183 15.76 -10.88 11.31
C LEU A 183 16.66 -11.78 10.44
N ARG A 184 16.07 -12.55 9.51
CA ARG A 184 16.75 -13.67 8.82
C ARG A 184 17.18 -13.37 7.40
N TRP A 185 16.78 -12.24 6.82
CA TRP A 185 17.15 -11.82 5.48
C TRP A 185 17.06 -10.30 5.36
N VAL A 186 17.52 -9.74 4.23
CA VAL A 186 17.72 -8.29 4.08
C VAL A 186 16.43 -7.48 4.25
N GLY A 187 15.26 -8.06 3.96
CA GLY A 187 13.98 -7.37 3.97
C GLY A 187 13.58 -6.84 2.59
N GLY A 188 12.38 -6.28 2.50
CA GLY A 188 11.84 -5.77 1.25
C GLY A 188 10.64 -4.85 1.42
N TYR A 189 9.81 -4.73 0.39
CA TYR A 189 8.75 -3.74 0.32
C TYR A 189 7.46 -4.34 -0.22
N MET A 190 6.37 -4.09 0.49
CA MET A 190 5.02 -4.43 0.02
C MET A 190 4.18 -3.16 -0.12
N VAL A 191 3.36 -3.12 -1.16
CA VAL A 191 2.39 -2.04 -1.37
C VAL A 191 0.99 -2.62 -1.20
N THR A 192 0.18 -1.97 -0.38
CA THR A 192 -1.22 -2.35 -0.17
C THR A 192 -2.15 -1.25 -0.66
N LEU A 193 -3.19 -1.63 -1.38
CA LEU A 193 -4.26 -0.73 -1.83
C LEU A 193 -5.58 -1.19 -1.20
N TRP A 194 -6.40 -0.22 -0.79
CA TRP A 194 -7.77 -0.46 -0.38
C TRP A 194 -8.74 0.12 -1.39
N PHE A 195 -9.87 -0.56 -1.51
CA PHE A 195 -10.96 -0.21 -2.41
C PHE A 195 -12.26 -0.27 -1.66
N ASP A 196 -13.15 0.69 -1.90
CA ASP A 196 -14.55 0.57 -1.52
C ASP A 196 -15.38 0.39 -2.78
N VAL A 197 -15.93 -0.82 -2.95
CA VAL A 197 -16.72 -1.17 -4.15
C VAL A 197 -18.18 -1.43 -3.77
N PRO A 198 -19.14 -1.08 -4.63
CA PRO A 198 -20.54 -1.39 -4.39
C PRO A 198 -20.77 -2.90 -4.23
N ASN A 199 -21.53 -3.28 -3.21
CA ASN A 199 -21.93 -4.66 -3.01
C ASN A 199 -22.87 -5.10 -4.13
N ARG A 200 -22.46 -6.12 -4.90
CA ARG A 200 -23.25 -6.65 -6.03
C ARG A 200 -24.59 -7.24 -5.61
N GLU A 201 -24.71 -7.73 -4.38
CA GLU A 201 -25.96 -8.29 -3.85
C GLU A 201 -26.85 -7.23 -3.20
N ARG A 202 -26.25 -6.11 -2.75
CA ARG A 202 -26.93 -5.02 -2.04
C ARG A 202 -26.38 -3.68 -2.50
N ALA A 203 -26.92 -3.14 -3.59
CA ALA A 203 -26.41 -1.95 -4.25
C ALA A 203 -26.26 -0.68 -3.36
N ALA A 204 -26.91 -0.63 -2.20
CA ALA A 204 -26.79 0.47 -1.24
C ALA A 204 -25.68 0.28 -0.18
N GLU A 205 -25.00 -0.87 -0.17
CA GLU A 205 -23.91 -1.19 0.75
C GLU A 205 -22.58 -1.21 -0.03
N TYR A 206 -21.49 -0.78 0.62
CA TYR A 206 -20.13 -0.88 0.08
C TYR A 206 -19.37 -1.99 0.82
N VAL A 207 -18.50 -2.69 0.10
CA VAL A 207 -17.58 -3.69 0.68
C VAL A 207 -16.16 -3.19 0.50
N SER A 208 -15.41 -3.12 1.60
CA SER A 208 -14.00 -2.79 1.56
C SER A 208 -13.17 -4.00 1.19
N HIS A 209 -12.39 -3.88 0.12
CA HIS A 209 -11.41 -4.86 -0.33
C HIS A 209 -10.01 -4.30 -0.19
N SER A 210 -9.01 -5.18 -0.17
CA SER A 210 -7.62 -4.78 -0.28
C SER A 210 -6.84 -5.76 -1.14
N THR A 211 -5.85 -5.25 -1.87
CA THR A 211 -4.83 -6.05 -2.53
C THR A 211 -3.46 -5.66 -2.03
N LEU A 212 -2.51 -6.58 -2.11
CA LEU A 212 -1.12 -6.33 -1.80
C LEU A 212 -0.22 -6.94 -2.87
N PHE A 213 0.94 -6.35 -3.08
CA PHE A 213 1.97 -6.90 -3.96
C PHE A 213 3.38 -6.56 -3.44
N ASP A 214 4.33 -7.42 -3.81
CA ASP A 214 5.74 -7.32 -3.42
C ASP A 214 6.57 -6.73 -4.55
N LEU A 215 7.43 -5.76 -4.20
CA LEU A 215 8.31 -5.10 -5.17
C LEU A 215 9.56 -5.93 -5.50
N ASP A 216 9.83 -7.01 -4.75
CA ASP A 216 11.01 -7.90 -4.93
C ASP A 216 12.31 -7.13 -5.01
N LEU A 217 12.40 -6.15 -4.12
CA LEU A 217 13.56 -5.32 -3.90
C LEU A 217 14.08 -5.60 -2.51
N GLU A 218 15.40 -5.75 -2.42
CA GLU A 218 16.08 -5.77 -1.14
C GLU A 218 15.93 -4.42 -0.44
N HIS A 219 15.65 -4.50 0.86
CA HIS A 219 15.57 -3.35 1.73
C HIS A 219 16.89 -2.57 1.76
N SER A 220 16.77 -1.25 1.81
CA SER A 220 17.85 -0.31 2.11
C SER A 220 17.25 1.02 2.53
N ASP A 221 17.93 1.79 3.37
CA ASP A 221 17.44 3.10 3.83
C ASP A 221 17.17 4.06 2.67
N ARG A 222 18.04 4.02 1.65
CA ARG A 222 17.91 4.87 0.46
C ARG A 222 16.65 4.54 -0.34
N ARG A 223 16.36 3.25 -0.56
CA ARG A 223 15.14 2.81 -1.27
C ARG A 223 13.90 3.06 -0.42
N SER A 224 13.99 2.90 0.90
CA SER A 224 12.89 3.19 1.83
C SER A 224 12.44 4.64 1.74
N ARG A 225 13.38 5.59 1.77
CA ARG A 225 13.09 7.02 1.57
C ARG A 225 12.47 7.30 0.20
N ALA A 226 13.12 6.84 -0.88
CA ALA A 226 12.65 7.06 -2.25
C ALA A 226 11.24 6.49 -2.49
N LEU A 227 10.96 5.26 -2.05
CA LEU A 227 9.65 4.61 -2.19
C LEU A 227 8.60 5.28 -1.32
N THR A 228 8.96 5.72 -0.10
CA THR A 228 8.04 6.45 0.78
C THR A 228 7.63 7.77 0.15
N HIS A 229 8.58 8.53 -0.37
CA HIS A 229 8.33 9.78 -1.07
C HIS A 229 7.47 9.54 -2.33
N ALA A 230 7.84 8.57 -3.17
CA ALA A 230 7.07 8.24 -4.37
C ALA A 230 5.63 7.79 -4.07
N CYS A 231 5.43 6.95 -3.04
CA CYS A 231 4.08 6.52 -2.65
C CYS A 231 3.25 7.67 -2.06
N ARG A 232 3.88 8.57 -1.29
CA ARG A 232 3.23 9.79 -0.81
C ARG A 232 2.77 10.67 -1.97
N GLU A 233 3.59 10.78 -3.01
CA GLU A 233 3.27 11.54 -4.21
C GLU A 233 2.13 10.91 -5.03
N ILE A 234 2.12 9.58 -5.17
CA ILE A 234 0.99 8.85 -5.76
C ILE A 234 -0.30 9.15 -4.99
N ALA A 235 -0.26 9.02 -3.67
CA ALA A 235 -1.42 9.25 -2.82
C ALA A 235 -1.92 10.70 -2.90
N SER A 236 -1.00 11.67 -2.96
CA SER A 236 -1.32 13.08 -3.13
C SER A 236 -2.05 13.34 -4.45
N VAL A 237 -1.58 12.78 -5.57
CA VAL A 237 -2.24 12.95 -6.87
C VAL A 237 -3.61 12.26 -6.90
N LEU A 238 -3.72 11.07 -6.31
CA LEU A 238 -4.97 10.32 -6.22
C LEU A 238 -5.96 10.87 -5.19
N ASP A 239 -5.51 11.75 -4.29
CA ASP A 239 -6.30 12.30 -3.18
C ASP A 239 -6.80 11.20 -2.23
N VAL A 240 -5.87 10.33 -1.78
CA VAL A 240 -6.15 9.19 -0.89
C VAL A 240 -5.25 9.22 0.35
N ALA A 241 -5.68 8.52 1.40
CA ALA A 241 -4.85 8.38 2.60
C ALA A 241 -3.58 7.55 2.31
N PHE A 242 -2.46 7.97 2.89
CA PHE A 242 -1.17 7.28 2.79
C PHE A 242 -0.57 6.99 4.15
N ASP A 243 -0.08 5.77 4.34
CA ASP A 243 0.61 5.36 5.55
C ASP A 243 1.87 4.55 5.22
N VAL A 244 2.84 4.63 6.12
CA VAL A 244 3.99 3.75 6.14
C VAL A 244 3.88 2.87 7.38
N SER A 245 4.11 1.58 7.21
CA SER A 245 4.20 0.63 8.33
C SER A 245 5.47 -0.18 8.25
N GLU A 246 5.95 -0.61 9.40
CA GLU A 246 7.08 -1.52 9.50
C GLU A 246 6.58 -2.88 9.97
N ALA A 247 7.02 -3.94 9.31
CA ALA A 247 6.73 -5.32 9.68
C ALA A 247 8.03 -6.04 10.02
N SER A 248 8.14 -6.55 11.24
CA SER A 248 9.28 -7.34 11.72
C SER A 248 8.79 -8.57 12.48
N ASP A 249 9.53 -9.68 12.37
CA ASP A 249 9.20 -10.98 12.97
C ASP A 249 9.70 -11.11 14.44
N ALA A 250 9.72 -10.01 15.20
CA ALA A 250 10.22 -9.98 16.59
C ALA A 250 9.30 -10.70 17.60
#